data_AF-A0A3R5WYK4-F1
#
_entry.id   AF-A0A3R5WYK4-F1
#
_cell.length_a   1.000
_cell.length_b   1.000
_cell.length_c   1.000
_cell.angle_alpha   90.00
_cell.angle_beta   90.00
_cell.angle_gamma   90.00
#
_symmetry.space_group_name_H-M   'P 1'
#
loop_
_entity.id
_entity.type
_entity.pdbx_description
1 polymer ?
#
loop_
_entity_poly.entity_id
_entity_poly.type
_entity_poly.pdbx_seq_one_letter_code
_entity_poly.pdbx_strand_id
1 'polypeptide(L)'
;MNIKIFIFLTIRLTACSSYQDKRLEYALELAEENRQELEKVLKHYQDSPEKLAAAHFLIQNIDLAFKVWKERPWNKNLCFEDFCELILPCRIANEKLSDWRYTYHNRYAPLLDSLYKGNDVIEACNTLMRILRTEGFYYNAQFKIPHLDALFLKENRSGYCRETCDIK
;
A
#
# COMPACT_ATOMS: atom_id res chain seq x y z
N MET A 1 -14.21 38.26 -0.43
CA MET A 1 -13.42 37.05 -0.08
C MET A 1 -14.42 35.95 0.27
N ASN A 2 -14.58 34.96 -0.63
CA ASN A 2 -15.79 34.15 -0.75
C ASN A 2 -15.91 33.08 0.35
N ILE A 3 -16.96 33.15 1.19
CA ILE A 3 -17.39 32.09 2.14
C ILE A 3 -17.46 30.70 1.48
N LYS A 4 -17.80 30.65 0.18
CA LYS A 4 -17.80 29.40 -0.60
C LYS A 4 -16.42 28.73 -0.67
N ILE A 5 -15.32 29.49 -0.72
CA ILE A 5 -13.95 28.96 -0.75
C ILE A 5 -13.60 28.29 0.59
N PHE A 6 -14.01 28.89 1.73
CA PHE A 6 -13.79 28.33 3.07
C PHE A 6 -14.58 27.03 3.32
N ILE A 7 -15.80 26.94 2.78
CA ILE A 7 -16.62 25.72 2.90
C ILE A 7 -16.01 24.56 2.09
N PHE A 8 -15.49 24.82 0.89
CA PHE A 8 -14.82 23.77 0.09
C PHE A 8 -13.50 23.27 0.73
N LEU A 9 -12.77 24.15 1.43
CA LEU A 9 -11.52 23.78 2.14
C LEU A 9 -11.79 22.95 3.41
N THR A 10 -12.86 23.26 4.15
CA THR A 10 -13.21 22.52 5.38
C THR A 10 -13.80 21.14 5.10
N ILE A 11 -14.59 20.97 4.04
CA ILE A 11 -15.15 19.66 3.62
C ILE A 11 -14.05 18.68 3.18
N ARG A 12 -12.97 19.17 2.56
CA ARG A 12 -11.85 18.33 2.11
C ARG A 12 -11.00 17.80 3.27
N LEU A 13 -10.84 18.58 4.34
CA LEU A 13 -10.01 18.21 5.49
C LEU A 13 -10.71 17.18 6.40
N THR A 14 -12.01 17.31 6.63
CA THR A 14 -12.78 16.36 7.46
C THR A 14 -13.01 15.02 6.78
N ALA A 15 -13.16 15.01 5.45
CA ALA A 15 -13.23 13.76 4.68
C ALA A 15 -11.91 12.97 4.72
N CYS A 16 -10.77 13.68 4.72
CA CYS A 16 -9.45 13.05 4.78
C CYS A 16 -9.18 12.41 6.15
N SER A 17 -9.51 13.10 7.25
CA SER A 17 -9.36 12.55 8.60
C SER A 17 -10.26 11.33 8.81
N SER A 18 -11.55 11.45 8.44
CA SER A 18 -12.51 10.33 8.54
C SER A 18 -12.08 9.10 7.73
N TYR A 19 -11.41 9.30 6.60
CA TYR A 19 -10.94 8.19 5.78
C TYR A 19 -9.78 7.43 6.44
N GLN A 20 -8.79 8.15 6.98
CA GLN A 20 -7.68 7.52 7.68
C GLN A 20 -8.15 6.79 8.95
N ASP A 21 -9.11 7.37 9.67
CA ASP A 21 -9.69 6.76 10.87
C ASP A 21 -10.39 5.44 10.53
N LYS A 22 -11.17 5.39 9.45
CA LYS A 22 -11.83 4.14 8.99
C LYS A 22 -10.83 3.05 8.62
N ARG A 23 -9.72 3.41 7.99
CA ARG A 23 -8.68 2.45 7.60
C ARG A 23 -7.91 1.92 8.81
N LEU A 24 -7.66 2.78 9.79
CA LEU A 24 -7.05 2.35 11.04
C LEU A 24 -7.98 1.42 11.81
N GLU A 25 -9.26 1.75 11.92
CA GLU A 25 -10.24 0.89 12.59
C GLU A 25 -10.33 -0.48 11.90
N TYR A 26 -10.40 -0.50 10.57
CA TYR A 26 -10.38 -1.74 9.81
C TYR A 26 -9.12 -2.59 10.07
N ALA A 27 -7.95 -1.96 10.18
CA ALA A 27 -6.72 -2.65 10.53
C ALA A 27 -6.77 -3.23 11.95
N LEU A 28 -7.27 -2.46 12.92
CA LEU A 28 -7.48 -2.92 14.30
C LEU A 28 -8.47 -4.10 14.40
N GLU A 29 -9.51 -4.12 13.56
CA GLU A 29 -10.42 -5.26 13.44
C GLU A 29 -9.70 -6.51 12.90
N LEU A 30 -8.85 -6.36 11.87
CA LEU A 30 -8.05 -7.45 11.30
C LEU A 30 -7.00 -8.01 12.26
N ALA A 31 -6.53 -7.20 13.22
CA ALA A 31 -5.53 -7.60 14.19
C ALA A 31 -6.08 -8.57 15.25
N GLU A 32 -7.40 -8.78 15.32
CA GLU A 32 -8.08 -9.73 16.22
C GLU A 32 -7.58 -9.58 17.68
N GLU A 33 -7.00 -10.64 18.25
CA GLU A 33 -6.49 -10.67 19.63
C GLU A 33 -5.38 -9.62 19.87
N ASN A 34 -4.62 -9.23 18.84
CA ASN A 34 -3.54 -8.26 18.94
C ASN A 34 -4.03 -6.80 18.98
N ARG A 35 -5.33 -6.55 18.74
CA ARG A 35 -5.92 -5.19 18.76
C ARG A 35 -5.56 -4.39 20.00
N GLN A 36 -5.65 -5.01 21.18
CA GLN A 36 -5.39 -4.32 22.46
C GLN A 36 -3.94 -3.83 22.58
N GLU A 37 -2.97 -4.56 22.02
CA GLU A 37 -1.57 -4.13 22.02
C GLU A 37 -1.35 -2.98 21.03
N LEU A 38 -1.99 -3.02 19.86
CA LEU A 38 -1.95 -1.92 18.90
C LEU A 38 -2.55 -0.63 19.48
N GLU A 39 -3.68 -0.72 20.19
CA GLU A 39 -4.28 0.42 20.89
C GLU A 39 -3.33 1.02 21.95
N LYS A 40 -2.54 0.19 22.65
CA LYS A 40 -1.50 0.67 23.57
C LYS A 40 -0.40 1.42 22.83
N VAL A 41 0.03 0.95 21.66
CA VAL A 41 1.02 1.64 20.81
C VAL A 41 0.51 3.01 20.36
N LEU A 42 -0.75 3.08 19.90
CA LEU A 42 -1.39 4.32 19.50
C LEU A 42 -1.47 5.32 20.66
N LYS A 43 -1.91 4.84 21.84
CA LYS A 43 -1.96 5.65 23.05
C LYS A 43 -0.57 6.14 23.49
N HIS A 44 0.45 5.30 23.39
CA HIS A 44 1.81 5.66 23.76
C HIS A 44 2.36 6.81 22.90
N TYR A 45 2.02 6.85 21.61
CA TYR A 45 2.48 7.89 20.68
C TYR A 45 1.51 9.06 20.49
N GLN A 46 0.38 9.11 21.22
CA GLN A 46 -0.68 10.11 21.04
C GLN A 46 -0.17 11.57 21.06
N ASP A 47 0.85 11.86 21.88
CA ASP A 47 1.41 13.20 22.07
C ASP A 47 2.61 13.49 21.14
N SER A 48 2.92 12.59 20.20
CA SER A 48 4.01 12.71 19.23
C SER A 48 3.45 12.53 17.81
N PRO A 49 2.98 13.61 17.14
CA PRO A 49 2.27 13.53 15.87
C PRO A 49 2.99 12.71 14.79
N GLU A 50 4.31 12.87 14.66
CA GLU A 50 5.12 12.15 13.68
C GLU A 50 5.20 10.66 13.98
N LYS A 51 5.33 10.28 15.26
CA LYS A 51 5.38 8.88 15.69
C LYS A 51 4.00 8.23 15.61
N LEU A 52 2.94 8.97 15.93
CA LEU A 52 1.56 8.51 15.78
C LEU A 52 1.23 8.24 14.32
N ALA A 53 1.60 9.15 13.42
CA ALA A 53 1.44 8.96 11.98
C ALA A 53 2.21 7.74 11.47
N ALA A 54 3.44 7.53 11.95
CA ALA A 54 4.22 6.33 11.63
C ALA A 54 3.56 5.05 12.16
N ALA A 55 3.03 5.06 13.38
CA ALA A 55 2.30 3.92 13.95
C ALA A 55 1.03 3.60 13.14
N HIS A 56 0.24 4.60 12.77
CA HIS A 56 -0.93 4.43 11.90
C HIS A 56 -0.54 3.77 10.56
N PHE A 57 0.52 4.28 9.93
CA PHE A 57 1.02 3.75 8.67
C PHE A 57 1.45 2.28 8.79
N LEU A 58 2.25 1.95 9.81
CA LEU A 58 2.77 0.60 10.01
C LEU A 58 1.64 -0.40 10.28
N ILE A 59 0.71 -0.06 11.18
CA ILE A 59 -0.45 -0.91 11.51
C ILE A 59 -1.25 -1.22 10.24
N GLN A 60 -1.66 -0.19 9.50
CA GLN A 60 -2.43 -0.37 8.27
C GLN A 60 -1.70 -1.21 7.21
N ASN A 61 -0.38 -1.07 7.09
CA ASN A 61 0.40 -1.87 6.15
C ASN A 61 0.51 -3.32 6.60
N ILE A 62 0.88 -3.56 7.86
CA ILE A 62 1.08 -4.89 8.43
C ILE A 62 -0.19 -5.72 8.30
N ASP A 63 -1.34 -5.18 8.75
CA ASP A 63 -2.60 -5.91 8.73
C ASP A 63 -3.07 -6.23 7.31
N LEU A 64 -2.87 -5.30 6.36
CA LEU A 64 -3.18 -5.56 4.95
C LEU A 64 -2.27 -6.64 4.34
N ALA A 65 -0.99 -6.70 4.73
CA ALA A 65 -0.10 -7.79 4.30
C ALA A 65 -0.54 -9.14 4.87
N PHE A 66 -0.85 -9.21 6.17
CA PHE A 66 -1.35 -10.44 6.80
C PHE A 66 -2.66 -10.89 6.16
N LYS A 67 -3.58 -9.97 5.88
CA LYS A 67 -4.84 -10.27 5.19
C LYS A 67 -4.58 -10.94 3.84
N VAL A 68 -3.78 -10.31 2.97
CA VAL A 68 -3.46 -10.86 1.64
C VAL A 68 -2.70 -12.17 1.74
N TRP A 69 -1.79 -12.30 2.69
CA TRP A 69 -1.06 -13.56 2.92
C TRP A 69 -2.00 -14.71 3.30
N LYS A 70 -2.96 -14.48 4.21
CA LYS A 70 -3.92 -15.49 4.66
C LYS A 70 -5.01 -15.81 3.62
N GLU A 71 -5.50 -14.80 2.89
CA GLU A 71 -6.66 -14.96 2.01
C GLU A 71 -6.31 -15.48 0.61
N ARG A 72 -5.09 -15.22 0.10
CA ARG A 72 -4.76 -15.54 -1.30
C ARG A 72 -4.47 -17.03 -1.50
N PRO A 73 -5.11 -17.71 -2.47
CA PRO A 73 -4.94 -19.15 -2.68
C PRO A 73 -3.50 -19.58 -2.97
N TRP A 74 -2.71 -18.72 -3.61
CA TRP A 74 -1.31 -18.99 -3.96
C TRP A 74 -0.31 -18.77 -2.82
N ASN A 75 -0.76 -18.24 -1.68
CA ASN A 75 0.08 -18.05 -0.49
C ASN A 75 -0.03 -19.20 0.52
N LYS A 76 -0.87 -20.21 0.26
CA LYS A 76 -1.17 -21.31 1.21
C LYS A 76 0.06 -22.09 1.68
N ASN A 77 1.09 -22.16 0.86
CA ASN A 77 2.33 -22.89 1.15
C ASN A 77 3.52 -21.97 1.45
N LEU A 78 3.30 -20.65 1.52
CA LEU A 78 4.34 -19.67 1.85
C LEU A 78 4.53 -19.66 3.37
N CYS A 79 5.73 -19.99 3.84
CA CYS A 79 6.01 -19.97 5.28
C CYS A 79 6.06 -18.54 5.83
N PHE A 80 6.04 -18.43 7.15
CA PHE A 80 6.04 -17.13 7.83
C PHE A 80 7.34 -16.36 7.58
N GLU A 81 8.47 -17.07 7.48
CA GLU A 81 9.78 -16.48 7.19
C GLU A 81 9.77 -15.82 5.80
N ASP A 82 9.30 -16.53 4.78
CA ASP A 82 9.18 -15.98 3.42
C ASP A 82 8.16 -14.84 3.35
N PHE A 83 7.08 -14.90 4.14
CA PHE A 83 6.14 -13.78 4.27
C PHE A 83 6.84 -12.52 4.81
N CYS A 84 7.61 -12.65 5.88
CA CYS A 84 8.35 -11.55 6.50
C CYS A 84 9.36 -10.90 5.55
N GLU A 85 10.02 -11.71 4.72
CA GLU A 85 11.05 -11.23 3.79
C GLU A 85 10.48 -10.69 2.47
N LEU A 86 9.40 -11.29 1.95
CA LEU A 86 8.92 -11.03 0.59
C LEU A 86 7.64 -10.19 0.51
N ILE A 87 6.76 -10.26 1.52
CA ILE A 87 5.43 -9.64 1.48
C ILE A 87 5.30 -8.52 2.50
N LEU A 88 5.77 -8.75 3.73
CA LEU A 88 5.62 -7.81 4.83
C LEU A 88 6.33 -6.46 4.64
N PRO A 89 7.51 -6.35 3.99
CA PRO A 89 8.24 -5.09 3.90
C PRO A 89 7.40 -3.95 3.31
N CYS A 90 7.34 -2.82 3.99
CA CYS A 90 6.50 -1.67 3.61
C CYS A 90 7.23 -0.62 2.75
N ARG A 91 8.50 -0.87 2.39
CA ARG A 91 9.39 0.05 1.69
C ARG A 91 10.40 -0.69 0.83
N ILE A 92 10.69 -0.17 -0.36
CA ILE A 92 11.79 -0.63 -1.20
C ILE A 92 13.00 0.31 -1.05
N ALA A 93 14.12 -0.26 -0.59
CA ALA A 93 15.39 0.45 -0.40
C ALA A 93 15.22 1.81 0.31
N ASN A 94 15.58 2.91 -0.38
CA ASN A 94 15.53 4.27 0.15
C ASN A 94 14.38 5.12 -0.42
N GLU A 95 13.37 4.52 -1.06
CA GLU A 95 12.23 5.29 -1.60
C GLU A 95 11.53 6.09 -0.50
N LYS A 96 10.78 7.12 -0.91
CA LYS A 96 9.92 7.85 0.01
C LYS A 96 8.68 6.99 0.32
N LEU A 97 8.40 6.80 1.61
CA LEU A 97 7.21 6.08 2.05
C LEU A 97 5.94 6.77 1.54
N SER A 98 5.03 5.95 1.03
CA SER A 98 3.72 6.36 0.54
C SER A 98 2.70 5.28 0.87
N ASP A 99 1.41 5.61 0.79
CA ASP A 99 0.31 4.69 1.04
C ASP A 99 0.08 3.70 -0.13
N TRP A 100 1.16 3.05 -0.56
CA TRP A 100 1.20 2.26 -1.78
C TRP A 100 0.41 0.96 -1.64
N ARG A 101 0.58 0.21 -0.55
CA ARG A 101 0.01 -1.16 -0.41
C ARG A 101 -1.49 -1.14 -0.56
N TYR A 102 -2.15 -0.22 0.14
CA TYR A 102 -3.58 -0.02 0.04
C TYR A 102 -4.01 0.48 -1.34
N THR A 103 -3.31 1.47 -1.88
CA THR A 103 -3.64 2.03 -3.20
C THR A 103 -3.52 1.02 -4.33
N TYR A 104 -2.46 0.20 -4.32
CA TYR A 104 -2.22 -0.85 -5.30
C TYR A 104 -3.19 -2.01 -5.10
N HIS A 105 -3.43 -2.43 -3.85
CA HIS A 105 -4.42 -3.46 -3.54
C HIS A 105 -5.79 -3.10 -4.12
N ASN A 106 -6.30 -1.91 -3.84
CA ASN A 106 -7.63 -1.49 -4.31
C ASN A 106 -7.73 -1.38 -5.83
N ARG A 107 -6.63 -1.07 -6.52
CA ARG A 107 -6.61 -0.96 -7.99
C ARG A 107 -6.51 -2.34 -8.65
N TYR A 108 -5.59 -3.18 -8.19
CA TYR A 108 -5.18 -4.37 -8.92
C TYR A 108 -5.78 -5.68 -8.38
N ALA A 109 -6.13 -5.75 -7.08
CA ALA A 109 -6.74 -6.95 -6.51
C ALA A 109 -8.05 -7.35 -7.24
N PRO A 110 -9.03 -6.45 -7.48
CA PRO A 110 -10.27 -6.83 -8.16
C PRO A 110 -10.04 -7.30 -9.60
N LEU A 111 -9.06 -6.72 -10.29
CA LEU A 111 -8.69 -7.10 -11.66
C LEU A 111 -8.06 -8.49 -11.69
N LEU A 112 -7.12 -8.75 -10.77
CA LEU A 112 -6.49 -10.06 -10.62
C LEU A 112 -7.52 -11.11 -10.23
N ASP A 113 -8.41 -10.80 -9.28
CA ASP A 113 -9.49 -11.69 -8.86
C ASP A 113 -10.42 -12.04 -10.01
N SER A 114 -10.71 -11.10 -10.92
CA SER A 114 -11.53 -11.36 -12.11
C SER A 114 -10.83 -12.29 -13.10
N LEU A 115 -9.51 -12.14 -13.26
CA LEU A 115 -8.74 -12.79 -14.32
C LEU A 115 -8.11 -14.13 -13.89
N TYR A 116 -7.93 -14.37 -12.60
CA TYR A 116 -7.21 -15.54 -12.09
C TYR A 116 -7.86 -16.10 -10.83
N LYS A 117 -8.15 -17.41 -10.86
CA LYS A 117 -8.77 -18.18 -9.76
C LYS A 117 -7.93 -19.36 -9.29
N GLY A 118 -6.70 -19.50 -9.82
CA GLY A 118 -5.79 -20.58 -9.48
C GLY A 118 -5.04 -20.36 -8.17
N ASN A 119 -4.09 -21.26 -7.89
CA ASN A 119 -3.25 -21.27 -6.68
C ASN A 119 -1.74 -21.23 -6.99
N ASP A 120 -1.35 -21.09 -8.26
CA ASP A 120 0.04 -20.88 -8.65
C ASP A 120 0.40 -19.39 -8.55
N VAL A 121 1.49 -19.09 -7.84
CA VAL A 121 1.95 -17.70 -7.61
C VAL A 121 2.54 -17.09 -8.86
N ILE A 122 3.21 -17.89 -9.69
CA ILE A 122 3.86 -17.40 -10.91
C ILE A 122 2.80 -16.98 -11.92
N GLU A 123 1.71 -17.73 -12.06
CA GLU A 123 0.59 -17.38 -12.93
C GLU A 123 -0.20 -16.17 -12.41
N ALA A 124 -0.32 -16.02 -11.08
CA ALA A 124 -0.87 -14.80 -10.49
C ALA A 124 -0.02 -13.56 -10.86
N CYS A 125 1.31 -13.66 -10.69
CA CYS A 125 2.26 -12.61 -11.08
C CYS A 125 2.21 -12.32 -12.58
N ASN A 126 2.21 -13.35 -13.43
CA ASN A 126 2.10 -13.20 -14.89
C ASN A 126 0.81 -12.50 -15.30
N THR A 127 -0.30 -12.82 -14.65
CA THR A 127 -1.59 -12.17 -14.87
C THR A 127 -1.53 -10.69 -14.50
N LEU A 128 -0.97 -10.35 -13.33
CA LEU A 128 -0.78 -8.96 -12.93
C LEU A 128 0.16 -8.21 -13.88
N MET A 129 1.27 -8.82 -14.29
CA MET A 129 2.22 -8.24 -15.24
C MET A 129 1.56 -7.92 -16.59
N ARG A 130 0.64 -8.76 -17.07
CA ARG A 130 -0.13 -8.47 -18.30
C ARG A 130 -0.96 -7.20 -18.14
N ILE A 131 -1.63 -7.02 -17.01
CA ILE A 131 -2.38 -5.79 -16.69
C ILE A 131 -1.43 -4.59 -16.70
N LEU A 132 -0.33 -4.68 -15.94
CA LEU A 132 0.63 -3.58 -15.81
C LEU A 132 1.27 -3.17 -17.15
N ARG A 133 1.49 -4.12 -18.07
CA ARG A 133 1.98 -3.86 -19.42
C ARG A 133 1.00 -3.05 -20.27
N THR A 134 -0.31 -3.29 -20.14
CA THR A 134 -1.33 -2.52 -20.87
C THR A 134 -1.37 -1.04 -20.46
N GLU A 135 -0.91 -0.72 -19.24
CA GLU A 135 -0.86 0.65 -18.73
C GLU A 135 0.41 1.42 -19.19
N GLY A 136 1.34 0.76 -19.88
CA GLY A 136 2.53 1.39 -20.48
C GLY A 136 3.61 1.84 -19.47
N PHE A 137 4.79 2.18 -20.00
CA PHE A 137 5.89 2.79 -19.24
C PHE A 137 6.82 3.59 -20.17
N TYR A 138 7.15 4.82 -19.80
CA TYR A 138 8.12 5.66 -20.52
C TYR A 138 9.53 5.41 -19.98
N TYR A 139 10.31 4.65 -20.75
CA TYR A 139 11.69 4.34 -20.39
C TYR A 139 12.67 5.39 -20.92
N ASN A 140 13.56 5.87 -20.05
CA ASN A 140 14.67 6.76 -20.43
C ASN A 140 15.91 6.46 -19.58
N ALA A 141 16.94 5.88 -20.19
CA ALA A 141 18.19 5.50 -19.52
C ALA A 141 19.05 6.70 -19.10
N GLN A 142 18.76 7.90 -19.60
CA GLN A 142 19.51 9.12 -19.30
C GLN A 142 18.94 9.87 -18.08
N PHE A 143 17.82 9.42 -17.52
CA PHE A 143 17.25 10.03 -16.32
C PHE A 143 18.21 9.95 -15.13
N LYS A 144 18.37 11.10 -14.46
CA LYS A 144 19.07 11.24 -13.18
C LYS A 144 18.07 11.70 -12.14
N ILE A 145 17.28 10.75 -11.66
CA ILE A 145 16.16 11.00 -10.75
C ILE A 145 16.40 10.32 -9.39
N PRO A 146 15.91 10.93 -8.29
CA PRO A 146 15.88 10.26 -6.99
C PRO A 146 14.97 9.01 -7.07
N HIS A 147 15.06 8.15 -6.06
CA HIS A 147 14.14 7.01 -5.97
C HIS A 147 12.72 7.55 -5.74
N LEU A 148 11.85 7.34 -6.73
CA LEU A 148 10.49 7.86 -6.75
C LEU A 148 9.60 7.04 -5.81
N ASP A 149 8.59 7.68 -5.22
CA ASP A 149 7.61 6.93 -4.43
C ASP A 149 6.68 6.11 -5.34
N ALA A 150 6.21 4.98 -4.83
CA ALA A 150 5.32 4.07 -5.55
C ALA A 150 4.02 4.72 -6.08
N LEU A 151 3.48 5.76 -5.44
CA LEU A 151 2.28 6.45 -5.94
C LEU A 151 2.60 7.33 -7.16
N PHE A 152 3.71 8.07 -7.10
CA PHE A 152 4.22 8.81 -8.24
C PHE A 152 4.49 7.89 -9.44
N LEU A 153 5.10 6.73 -9.20
CA LEU A 153 5.35 5.72 -10.24
C LEU A 153 4.07 5.16 -10.85
N LYS A 154 3.04 4.90 -10.03
CA LYS A 154 1.73 4.44 -10.51
C LYS A 154 1.08 5.45 -11.48
N GLU A 155 1.24 6.74 -11.21
CA GLU A 155 0.61 7.83 -11.96
C GLU A 155 1.38 8.22 -13.22
N ASN A 156 2.71 8.31 -13.12
CA ASN A 156 3.55 8.87 -14.18
C ASN A 156 4.24 7.80 -15.03
N ARG A 157 4.47 6.60 -14.48
CA ARG A 157 5.02 5.43 -15.19
C ARG A 157 6.23 5.77 -16.06
N SER A 158 7.19 6.49 -15.50
CA SER A 158 8.40 6.89 -16.21
C SER A 158 9.64 6.70 -15.35
N GLY A 159 10.76 6.36 -15.97
CA GLY A 159 11.98 6.05 -15.24
C GLY A 159 13.00 5.28 -16.08
N TYR A 160 13.98 4.71 -15.40
CA TYR A 160 14.94 3.79 -16.01
C TYR A 160 14.77 2.40 -15.38
N CYS A 161 15.82 1.56 -15.43
CA CYS A 161 15.76 0.18 -14.95
C CYS A 161 15.20 0.05 -13.53
N ARG A 162 15.60 0.93 -12.60
CA ARG A 162 15.14 0.89 -11.21
C ARG A 162 13.61 1.02 -11.12
N GLU A 163 13.05 2.11 -11.63
CA GLU A 163 11.60 2.36 -11.57
C GLU A 163 10.80 1.35 -12.40
N THR A 164 11.43 0.73 -13.42
CA THR A 164 10.81 -0.37 -14.16
C THR A 164 10.69 -1.62 -13.28
N CYS A 165 11.68 -1.91 -12.43
CA CYS A 165 11.65 -2.99 -11.45
C CYS A 165 10.68 -2.68 -10.31
N ASP A 166 10.62 -1.45 -9.83
CA ASP A 166 9.72 -1.09 -8.72
C ASP A 166 8.23 -1.23 -9.09
N ILE A 167 7.90 -1.19 -10.40
CA ILE A 167 6.53 -1.38 -10.91
C ILE A 167 6.21 -2.85 -11.25
N LYS A 168 7.18 -3.65 -11.68
CA LYS A 168 6.96 -4.97 -12.30
C LYS A 168 7.24 -6.12 -11.37
#